data_AF-A0A8T4LZS0-F1
#
_entry.id   AF-A0A8T4LZS0-F1
#
_cell.length_a   1.000
_cell.length_b   1.000
_cell.length_c   1.000
_cell.angle_alpha   90.00
_cell.angle_beta   90.00
_cell.angle_gamma   90.00
#
_symmetry.space_group_name_H-M   'P 1'
#
loop_
_entity.id
_entity.type
_entity.pdbx_description
1 polymer ?
#
loop_
_entity_poly.entity_id
_entity_poly.type
_entity_poly.pdbx_seq_one_letter_code
_entity_poly.pdbx_strand_id
1 'polypeptide(L)'
;MKQEFFRKQVRALRFSLLSPEQIKKVSSAKIVTPELYDIDGFPVDGGLMDLRLGAIDPGTRCRTCGKRVKECPGHPGSIELARPVLHIKYIPLIELCLRSFCPNCGRLTLSDEKQKIVTTSLRAKKARDAKRCPHCNEAIERVKLEKPSTFMIGKKRLSPIEIRGRLVRITDEELKKIGVNPKTARPEWAVISLLLVPSVTVRPSITLESAERSEDDLTHKLSDIIRAN
;
A
#
# COMPACT_ATOMS: atom_id res chain seq x y z
N MET A 1 -14.78 -3.03 42.79
CA MET A 1 -13.59 -2.37 42.19
C MET A 1 -14.06 -1.28 41.24
N LYS A 2 -13.83 0.00 41.54
CA LYS A 2 -14.10 1.10 40.61
C LYS A 2 -13.07 1.04 39.47
N GLN A 3 -13.49 0.84 38.23
CA GLN A 3 -12.61 0.96 37.07
C GLN A 3 -12.25 2.44 36.87
N GLU A 4 -10.98 2.79 37.05
CA GLU A 4 -10.48 4.13 36.71
C GLU A 4 -10.37 4.28 35.19
N PHE A 5 -11.19 5.16 34.62
CA PHE A 5 -11.12 5.50 33.20
C PHE A 5 -10.10 6.62 32.97
N PHE A 6 -8.89 6.27 32.55
CA PHE A 6 -7.91 7.25 32.10
C PHE A 6 -8.31 7.83 30.74
N ARG A 7 -8.85 9.06 30.73
CA ARG A 7 -9.17 9.79 29.49
C ARG A 7 -7.91 10.49 28.97
N LYS A 8 -7.26 9.89 27.97
CA LYS A 8 -6.16 10.54 27.23
C LYS A 8 -6.73 11.28 26.02
N GLN A 9 -6.25 12.50 25.77
CA GLN A 9 -6.59 13.28 24.57
C GLN A 9 -5.55 13.05 23.47
N VAL A 10 -5.99 13.10 22.21
CA VAL A 10 -5.11 12.96 21.05
C VAL A 10 -4.27 14.24 20.89
N ARG A 11 -2.94 14.13 21.04
CA ARG A 11 -2.02 15.29 20.93
C ARG A 11 -1.63 15.62 19.49
N ALA A 12 -1.39 14.61 18.66
CA ALA A 12 -0.93 14.78 17.28
C ALA A 12 -1.24 13.54 16.43
N LEU A 13 -1.39 13.76 15.12
CA LEU A 13 -1.53 12.70 14.12
C LEU A 13 -0.27 12.62 13.26
N ARG A 14 0.17 11.41 12.94
CA ARG A 14 1.31 11.16 12.06
C ARG A 14 0.83 10.34 10.88
N PHE A 15 1.03 10.86 9.67
CA PHE A 15 0.69 10.17 8.45
C PHE A 15 1.91 9.41 7.93
N SER A 16 1.71 8.14 7.62
CA SER A 16 2.72 7.26 7.04
C SER A 16 2.08 6.36 6.01
N LEU A 17 2.87 5.98 5.01
CA LEU A 17 2.55 4.90 4.10
C LEU A 17 2.71 3.57 4.84
N LEU A 18 1.76 2.66 4.66
CA LEU A 18 1.80 1.36 5.31
C LEU A 18 2.79 0.44 4.59
N SER A 19 3.76 -0.06 5.34
CA SER A 19 4.65 -1.12 4.88
C SER A 19 3.91 -2.47 4.81
N PRO A 20 4.34 -3.41 3.96
CA PRO A 20 3.78 -4.76 3.93
C PRO A 20 3.82 -5.47 5.29
N GLU A 21 4.87 -5.23 6.08
CA GLU A 21 5.01 -5.78 7.42
C GLU A 21 3.99 -5.20 8.41
N GLN A 22 3.71 -3.89 8.32
CA GLN A 22 2.67 -3.27 9.12
C GLN A 22 1.29 -3.79 8.74
N ILE A 23 0.99 -3.92 7.45
CA ILE A 23 -0.28 -4.49 6.97
C ILE A 23 -0.46 -5.91 7.52
N LYS A 24 0.59 -6.75 7.47
CA LYS A 24 0.55 -8.11 8.02
C LYS A 24 0.30 -8.15 9.54
N LYS A 25 0.80 -7.16 10.29
CA LYS A 25 0.60 -7.06 11.75
C LYS A 25 -0.82 -6.61 12.13
N VAL A 26 -1.42 -5.72 11.35
CA VAL A 26 -2.78 -5.22 11.63
C VAL A 26 -3.85 -6.18 11.07
N SER A 27 -3.53 -6.91 10.02
CA SER A 27 -4.43 -7.89 9.39
C SER A 27 -4.78 -9.03 10.33
N SER A 28 -6.09 -9.27 10.53
CA SER A 28 -6.63 -10.34 11.37
C SER A 28 -6.96 -11.61 10.59
N ALA A 29 -7.15 -11.50 9.27
CA ALA A 29 -7.40 -12.64 8.39
C ALA A 29 -6.76 -12.44 7.02
N LYS A 30 -6.29 -13.54 6.43
CA LYS A 30 -5.86 -13.60 5.04
C LYS A 30 -7.06 -13.98 4.19
N ILE A 31 -7.30 -13.20 3.15
CA ILE A 31 -8.42 -13.44 2.23
C ILE A 31 -7.87 -14.10 0.98
N VAL A 32 -8.46 -15.24 0.63
CA VAL A 32 -7.98 -16.12 -0.45
C VAL A 32 -9.12 -16.42 -1.43
N THR A 33 -10.35 -16.58 -0.94
CA THR A 33 -11.50 -16.95 -1.77
C THR A 33 -12.34 -15.71 -2.13
N PRO A 34 -12.85 -15.64 -3.37
CA PRO A 34 -13.74 -14.56 -3.80
C PRO A 34 -15.21 -14.80 -3.41
N GLU A 35 -15.52 -16.02 -2.98
CA GLU A 35 -16.85 -16.45 -2.51
C GLU A 35 -17.19 -15.77 -1.18
N LEU A 36 -18.41 -15.25 -1.09
CA LEU A 36 -18.87 -14.48 0.08
C LEU A 36 -19.60 -15.38 1.07
N TYR A 37 -20.55 -16.18 0.58
CA TYR A 37 -21.42 -17.03 1.37
C TYR A 37 -21.45 -18.45 0.77
N ASP A 38 -21.63 -19.43 1.65
CA ASP A 38 -21.84 -20.83 1.28
C ASP A 38 -23.31 -21.07 0.86
N ILE A 39 -23.62 -22.30 0.42
CA ILE A 39 -24.97 -22.75 0.00
C ILE A 39 -26.00 -22.51 1.11
N ASP A 40 -25.60 -22.67 2.36
CA ASP A 40 -26.43 -22.45 3.55
C ASP A 40 -26.59 -20.97 3.94
N GLY A 41 -25.97 -20.05 3.17
CA GLY A 41 -26.03 -18.60 3.42
C GLY A 41 -25.08 -18.09 4.51
N PHE A 42 -24.21 -18.95 5.04
CA PHE A 42 -23.19 -18.55 6.02
C PHE A 42 -21.94 -17.96 5.35
N PRO A 43 -21.27 -16.98 5.96
CA PRO A 43 -20.03 -16.42 5.41
C PRO A 43 -18.93 -17.48 5.27
N VAL A 44 -18.23 -17.47 4.14
CA VAL A 44 -17.13 -18.40 3.86
C VAL A 44 -15.87 -17.97 4.62
N ASP A 45 -15.22 -18.94 5.28
CA ASP A 45 -13.95 -18.73 5.95
C ASP A 45 -12.84 -18.45 4.92
N GLY A 46 -12.03 -17.40 5.15
CA GLY A 46 -11.05 -16.94 4.16
C GLY A 46 -11.64 -16.12 2.99
N GLY A 47 -12.95 -15.85 3.01
CA GLY A 47 -13.63 -14.95 2.09
C GLY A 47 -13.64 -13.50 2.54
N LEU A 48 -14.27 -12.62 1.76
CA LEU A 48 -14.40 -11.18 2.09
C LEU A 48 -15.37 -10.89 3.24
N MET A 49 -16.21 -11.87 3.60
CA MET A 49 -17.16 -11.81 4.71
C MET A 49 -16.74 -12.64 5.92
N ASP A 50 -15.47 -13.06 5.99
CA ASP A 50 -14.94 -13.83 7.12
C ASP A 50 -15.27 -13.16 8.47
N LEU A 51 -15.81 -13.92 9.40
CA LEU A 51 -16.22 -13.47 10.73
C LEU A 51 -15.06 -12.93 11.59
N ARG A 52 -13.81 -13.20 11.20
CA ARG A 52 -12.62 -12.57 11.78
C ARG A 52 -12.52 -11.08 11.44
N LEU A 53 -13.12 -10.64 10.35
CA LEU A 53 -13.12 -9.23 9.92
C LEU A 53 -14.18 -8.38 10.64
N GLY A 54 -15.15 -9.03 11.28
CA GLY A 54 -16.18 -8.37 12.08
C GLY A 54 -17.46 -9.20 12.17
N ALA A 55 -18.43 -8.69 12.91
CA ALA A 55 -19.77 -9.26 12.95
C ALA A 55 -20.65 -8.55 11.91
N ILE A 56 -21.37 -9.33 11.10
CA ILE A 56 -22.25 -8.83 10.02
C ILE A 56 -23.70 -8.89 10.51
N ASP A 57 -24.17 -10.08 10.87
CA ASP A 57 -25.54 -10.32 11.31
C ASP A 57 -25.73 -10.14 12.83
N PRO A 58 -26.91 -9.70 13.30
CA PRO A 58 -27.21 -9.51 14.73
C PRO A 58 -27.02 -10.75 15.61
N GLY A 59 -27.19 -11.94 15.03
CA GLY A 59 -26.99 -13.24 15.69
C GLY A 59 -25.53 -13.69 15.76
N THR A 60 -24.65 -13.06 15.00
CA THR A 60 -23.27 -13.52 14.81
C THR A 60 -22.30 -12.72 15.67
N ARG A 61 -21.28 -13.41 16.20
CA ARG A 61 -20.20 -12.80 16.97
C ARG A 61 -18.92 -12.78 16.15
N CYS A 62 -18.16 -11.70 16.27
CA CYS A 62 -16.86 -11.60 15.62
C CYS A 62 -15.89 -12.64 16.21
N ARG A 63 -15.19 -13.40 15.37
CA ARG A 63 -14.20 -14.39 15.80
C ARG A 63 -12.92 -13.77 16.38
N THR A 64 -12.67 -12.49 16.13
CA THR A 64 -11.46 -11.78 16.60
C THR A 64 -11.66 -11.10 17.95
N CYS A 65 -12.79 -10.41 18.17
CA CYS A 65 -13.05 -9.69 19.42
C CYS A 65 -14.21 -10.25 20.26
N GLY A 66 -14.99 -11.21 19.76
CA GLY A 66 -16.13 -11.80 20.46
C GLY A 66 -17.36 -10.89 20.63
N LYS A 67 -17.29 -9.65 20.15
CA LYS A 67 -18.35 -8.64 20.25
C LYS A 67 -19.42 -8.82 19.17
N ARG A 68 -20.61 -8.27 19.42
CA ARG A 68 -21.73 -8.18 18.48
C ARG A 68 -21.56 -7.00 17.52
N VAL A 69 -22.37 -6.94 16.47
CA VAL A 69 -22.34 -5.92 15.40
C VAL A 69 -22.18 -4.49 15.91
N LYS A 70 -22.99 -4.07 16.90
CA LYS A 70 -22.97 -2.69 17.43
C LYS A 70 -21.71 -2.31 18.20
N GLU A 71 -21.00 -3.28 18.77
CA GLU A 71 -19.86 -3.03 19.67
C GLU A 71 -18.51 -3.38 19.02
N CYS A 72 -18.54 -4.13 17.92
CA CYS A 72 -17.36 -4.52 17.18
C CYS A 72 -16.87 -3.33 16.32
N PRO A 73 -15.62 -2.88 16.50
CA PRO A 73 -15.05 -1.84 15.63
C PRO A 73 -14.77 -2.34 14.20
N GLY A 74 -14.72 -3.67 14.01
CA GLY A 74 -14.25 -4.32 12.80
C GLY A 74 -12.73 -4.51 12.80
N HIS A 75 -12.29 -5.48 12.03
CA HIS A 75 -10.89 -5.87 11.92
C HIS A 75 -10.48 -5.97 10.45
N PRO A 76 -9.32 -5.40 10.06
CA PRO A 76 -8.92 -5.44 8.66
C PRO A 76 -8.36 -6.81 8.27
N GLY A 77 -8.48 -7.12 6.98
CA GLY A 77 -7.91 -8.28 6.33
C GLY A 77 -6.70 -7.91 5.47
N SER A 78 -6.09 -8.91 4.85
CA SER A 78 -5.09 -8.69 3.81
C SER A 78 -5.19 -9.71 2.69
N ILE A 79 -4.85 -9.27 1.48
CA ILE A 79 -4.73 -10.09 0.28
C ILE A 79 -3.26 -10.09 -0.14
N GLU A 80 -2.67 -11.27 -0.22
CA GLU A 80 -1.32 -11.46 -0.77
C GLU A 80 -1.39 -11.43 -2.30
N LEU A 81 -0.77 -10.43 -2.92
CA LEU A 81 -0.80 -10.28 -4.37
C LEU A 81 0.24 -11.20 -5.02
N ALA A 82 -0.16 -11.94 -6.06
CA ALA A 82 0.73 -12.82 -6.81
C ALA A 82 1.87 -12.04 -7.51
N ARG A 83 1.58 -10.80 -7.93
CA ARG A 83 2.57 -9.87 -8.48
C ARG A 83 2.43 -8.49 -7.85
N PRO A 84 3.54 -7.75 -7.65
CA PRO A 84 3.47 -6.40 -7.12
C PRO A 84 2.75 -5.45 -8.08
N VAL A 85 1.96 -4.54 -7.52
CA VAL A 85 1.17 -3.54 -8.26
C VAL A 85 1.59 -2.13 -7.86
N LEU A 86 1.68 -1.21 -8.81
CA LEU A 86 2.02 0.19 -8.55
C LEU A 86 0.81 0.94 -7.98
N HIS A 87 0.98 1.61 -6.85
CA HIS A 87 -0.06 2.45 -6.30
C HIS A 87 -0.20 3.75 -7.12
N ILE A 88 -1.35 3.96 -7.76
CA ILE A 88 -1.60 5.06 -8.71
C ILE A 88 -1.23 6.44 -8.14
N LYS A 89 -1.65 6.73 -6.90
CA LYS A 89 -1.37 8.02 -6.25
C LYS A 89 0.13 8.31 -6.02
N TYR A 90 0.97 7.28 -5.89
CA TYR A 90 2.39 7.42 -5.58
C TYR A 90 3.28 7.28 -6.82
N ILE A 91 2.70 7.20 -8.02
CA ILE A 91 3.44 7.21 -9.29
C ILE A 91 4.40 8.41 -9.40
N PRO A 92 4.01 9.65 -9.04
CA PRO A 92 4.95 10.79 -9.07
C PRO A 92 6.14 10.63 -8.12
N LEU A 93 5.95 9.96 -6.97
CA LEU A 93 7.03 9.67 -6.02
C LEU A 93 7.98 8.62 -6.61
N ILE A 94 7.43 7.55 -7.21
CA ILE A 94 8.21 6.52 -7.89
C ILE A 94 8.99 7.11 -9.06
N GLU A 95 8.35 7.93 -9.90
CA GLU A 95 8.98 8.64 -11.03
C GLU A 95 10.14 9.53 -10.54
N LEU A 96 9.91 10.28 -9.46
CA LEU A 96 10.94 11.11 -8.85
C LEU A 96 12.15 10.26 -8.42
N CYS A 97 11.92 9.14 -7.74
CA CYS A 97 13.01 8.28 -7.27
C CYS A 97 13.74 7.61 -8.45
N LEU A 98 13.01 7.04 -9.41
CA LEU A 98 13.58 6.37 -10.58
C LEU A 98 14.44 7.28 -11.46
N ARG A 99 14.15 8.58 -11.50
CA ARG A 99 14.95 9.56 -12.26
C ARG A 99 16.08 10.19 -11.46
N SER A 100 15.99 10.20 -10.12
CA SER A 100 16.97 10.90 -9.27
C SER A 100 18.10 9.98 -8.78
N PHE A 101 17.85 8.67 -8.68
CA PHE A 101 18.82 7.71 -8.19
C PHE A 101 19.37 6.84 -9.31
N CYS A 102 20.64 6.46 -9.19
CA CYS A 102 21.26 5.53 -10.12
C CYS A 102 20.71 4.10 -9.91
N PRO A 103 20.33 3.36 -10.97
CA PRO A 103 19.78 2.00 -10.85
C PRO A 103 20.77 0.97 -10.30
N ASN A 104 22.08 1.21 -10.45
CA ASN A 104 23.10 0.27 -9.98
C ASN A 104 23.54 0.60 -8.54
N CYS A 105 24.01 1.83 -8.29
CA CYS A 105 24.60 2.18 -6.98
C CYS A 105 23.59 2.71 -5.95
N GLY A 106 22.34 3.02 -6.33
CA GLY A 106 21.31 3.54 -5.41
C GLY A 106 21.58 4.94 -4.83
N ARG A 107 22.69 5.57 -5.20
CA ARG A 107 23.06 6.93 -4.78
C ARG A 107 22.43 7.99 -5.68
N LEU A 108 22.26 9.19 -5.14
CA LEU A 108 21.79 10.34 -5.87
C LEU A 108 22.74 10.64 -7.04
N THR A 109 22.18 10.93 -8.22
CA THR A 109 22.94 11.20 -9.45
C THR A 109 23.63 12.57 -9.45
N LEU A 110 23.51 13.33 -8.37
CA LEU A 110 24.09 14.65 -8.18
C LEU A 110 25.39 14.57 -7.39
N SER A 111 26.44 15.26 -7.83
CA SER A 111 27.72 15.32 -7.09
C SER A 111 27.56 15.97 -5.71
N ASP A 112 28.36 15.52 -4.74
CA ASP A 112 28.28 15.95 -3.34
C ASP A 112 28.52 17.46 -3.16
N GLU A 113 29.32 18.07 -4.03
CA GLU A 113 29.53 19.52 -4.06
C GLU A 113 28.25 20.29 -4.41
N LYS A 114 27.52 19.81 -5.43
CA LYS A 114 26.25 20.42 -5.84
C LYS A 114 25.12 20.11 -4.85
N GLN A 115 25.24 19.05 -4.06
CA GLN A 115 24.28 18.76 -2.99
C GLN A 115 24.34 19.82 -1.87
N LYS A 116 25.53 20.30 -1.50
CA LYS A 116 25.68 21.32 -0.43
C LYS A 116 25.06 22.67 -0.80
N ILE A 117 25.10 23.03 -2.08
CA ILE A 117 24.65 24.35 -2.58
C ILE A 117 23.12 24.39 -2.77
N VAL A 118 22.48 23.24 -2.97
CA VAL A 118 21.09 23.18 -3.45
C VAL A 118 20.14 22.69 -2.36
N THR A 119 19.03 23.42 -2.16
CA THR A 119 17.92 23.04 -1.28
C THR A 119 17.33 21.67 -1.65
N THR A 120 16.84 20.91 -0.66
CA THR A 120 16.27 19.55 -0.83
C THR A 120 15.29 19.43 -2.01
N SER A 121 14.38 20.39 -2.15
CA SER A 121 13.36 20.43 -3.21
C SER A 121 13.95 20.59 -4.63
N LEU A 122 15.10 21.24 -4.75
CA LEU A 122 15.79 21.51 -6.03
C LEU A 122 16.77 20.39 -6.41
N ARG A 123 17.27 19.62 -5.43
CA ARG A 123 18.15 18.46 -5.67
C ARG A 123 17.46 17.43 -6.55
N ALA A 124 16.21 17.13 -6.23
CA ALA A 124 15.32 16.28 -7.00
C ALA A 124 15.14 16.72 -8.47
N LYS A 125 15.15 18.03 -8.76
CA LYS A 125 15.01 18.54 -10.14
C LYS A 125 16.31 18.39 -10.91
N LYS A 126 17.43 18.81 -10.32
CA LYS A 126 18.76 18.75 -10.97
C LYS A 126 19.28 17.32 -11.17
N ALA A 127 18.92 16.39 -10.29
CA ALA A 127 19.31 14.98 -10.40
C ALA A 127 18.69 14.29 -11.64
N ARG A 128 17.51 14.74 -12.10
CA ARG A 128 16.81 14.15 -13.26
C ARG A 128 17.54 14.31 -14.59
N ASP A 129 18.38 15.34 -14.70
CA ASP A 129 19.06 15.70 -15.95
C ASP A 129 20.41 14.99 -16.13
N ALA A 130 20.90 14.30 -15.10
CA ALA A 130 22.18 13.60 -15.13
C ALA A 130 22.15 12.41 -16.08
N LYS A 131 23.07 12.38 -17.07
CA LYS A 131 23.21 11.28 -18.04
C LYS A 131 24.19 10.19 -17.59
N ARG A 132 25.07 10.50 -16.64
CA ARG A 132 26.06 9.58 -16.07
C ARG A 132 26.08 9.71 -14.56
N CYS A 133 26.25 8.58 -13.87
CA CYS A 133 26.38 8.58 -12.42
C CYS A 133 27.78 9.05 -12.01
N PRO A 134 27.91 10.02 -11.07
CA PRO A 134 29.21 10.47 -10.57
C PRO A 134 29.94 9.44 -9.68
N HIS A 135 29.25 8.39 -9.22
CA HIS A 135 29.83 7.41 -8.29
C HIS A 135 30.25 6.09 -8.95
N CYS A 136 29.52 5.63 -9.97
CA CYS A 136 29.82 4.36 -10.65
C CYS A 136 30.07 4.52 -12.16
N ASN A 137 30.06 5.75 -12.69
CA ASN A 137 30.22 6.08 -14.11
C ASN A 137 29.23 5.40 -15.08
N GLU A 138 28.21 4.73 -14.56
CA GLU A 138 27.16 4.09 -15.36
C GLU A 138 26.35 5.12 -16.15
N ALA A 139 26.02 4.77 -17.41
CA ALA A 139 25.13 5.56 -18.23
C ALA A 139 23.69 5.40 -17.74
N ILE A 140 23.02 6.53 -17.46
CA ILE A 140 21.65 6.53 -16.96
C ILE A 140 20.71 6.76 -18.13
N GLU A 141 19.93 5.74 -18.43
CA GLU A 141 18.85 5.85 -19.42
C GLU A 141 17.65 6.58 -18.82
N ARG A 142 17.07 7.50 -19.59
CA ARG A 142 15.94 8.32 -19.14
C ARG A 142 14.66 7.48 -19.06
N VAL A 143 14.07 7.44 -17.86
CA VAL A 143 12.77 6.81 -17.62
C VAL A 143 11.64 7.75 -18.06
N LYS A 144 10.82 7.32 -19.02
CA LYS A 144 9.58 7.99 -19.44
C LYS A 144 8.39 7.38 -18.71
N LEU A 145 7.44 8.22 -18.32
CA LEU A 145 6.15 7.79 -17.76
C LEU A 145 5.10 7.95 -18.85
N GLU A 146 4.52 6.84 -19.29
CA GLU A 146 3.28 6.82 -20.04
C GLU A 146 2.13 6.72 -19.05
N LYS A 147 1.28 7.75 -19.04
CA LYS A 147 0.11 7.78 -18.17
C LYS A 147 -0.85 6.64 -18.58
N PRO A 148 -1.48 5.94 -17.61
CA PRO A 148 -1.54 6.30 -16.20
C PRO A 148 -0.39 5.75 -15.34
N SER A 149 0.24 4.61 -15.66
CA SER A 149 1.14 3.90 -14.73
C SER A 149 2.31 3.15 -15.37
N THR A 150 2.53 3.31 -16.67
CA THR A 150 3.54 2.54 -17.40
C THR A 150 4.86 3.29 -17.45
N PHE A 151 5.92 2.70 -16.89
CA PHE A 151 7.28 3.23 -17.00
C PHE A 151 8.04 2.56 -18.13
N MET A 152 8.70 3.35 -18.97
CA MET A 152 9.51 2.87 -20.08
C MET A 152 10.92 3.42 -20.04
N ILE A 153 11.88 2.58 -20.41
CA ILE A 153 13.26 2.97 -20.69
C ILE A 153 13.55 2.68 -22.16
N GLY A 154 13.71 3.73 -22.96
CA GLY A 154 13.79 3.59 -24.41
C GLY A 154 12.52 2.94 -24.97
N LYS A 155 12.64 1.68 -25.44
CA LYS A 155 11.53 0.84 -25.92
C LYS A 155 11.12 -0.27 -24.94
N LYS A 156 11.83 -0.45 -23.82
CA LYS A 156 11.56 -1.53 -22.84
C LYS A 156 10.62 -1.04 -21.75
N ARG A 157 9.51 -1.76 -21.51
CA ARG A 157 8.62 -1.55 -20.36
C ARG A 157 9.26 -2.10 -19.08
N LEU A 158 9.22 -1.31 -18.01
CA LEU A 158 9.65 -1.75 -16.69
C LEU A 158 8.50 -2.48 -15.98
N SER A 159 8.81 -3.65 -15.45
CA SER A 159 7.89 -4.38 -14.58
C SER A 159 7.86 -3.76 -13.16
N PRO A 160 6.73 -3.85 -12.42
CA PRO A 160 6.69 -3.42 -11.03
C PRO A 160 7.71 -4.13 -10.13
N ILE A 161 8.08 -5.38 -10.45
CA ILE A 161 9.11 -6.15 -9.75
C ILE A 161 10.48 -5.48 -9.94
N GLU A 162 10.87 -5.17 -11.18
CA GLU A 162 12.13 -4.47 -11.47
C GLU A 162 12.15 -3.08 -10.80
N ILE A 163 11.03 -2.34 -10.84
CA ILE A 163 10.90 -1.03 -10.19
C ILE A 163 11.14 -1.16 -8.69
N ARG A 164 10.46 -2.10 -8.03
CA ARG A 164 10.64 -2.37 -6.59
C ARG A 164 12.10 -2.73 -6.28
N GLY A 165 12.72 -3.58 -7.09
CA GLY A 165 14.12 -3.97 -6.94
C GLY A 165 15.08 -2.77 -6.99
N ARG A 166 14.82 -1.78 -7.85
CA ARG A 166 15.59 -0.52 -7.88
C ARG A 166 15.35 0.36 -6.66
N LEU A 167 14.10 0.48 -6.22
CA LEU A 167 13.74 1.33 -5.07
C LEU A 167 14.30 0.80 -3.75
N VAL A 168 14.34 -0.52 -3.56
CA VAL A 168 14.89 -1.17 -2.36
C VAL A 168 16.38 -0.91 -2.17
N ARG A 169 17.13 -0.72 -3.27
CA ARG A 169 18.58 -0.43 -3.22
C ARG A 169 18.92 0.96 -2.67
N ILE A 170 17.94 1.87 -2.61
CA ILE A 170 18.17 3.23 -2.15
C ILE A 170 18.30 3.22 -0.62
N THR A 171 19.38 3.80 -0.10
CA THR A 171 19.61 3.89 1.35
C THR A 171 18.79 5.04 1.96
N ASP A 172 18.53 4.95 3.26
CA ASP A 172 17.75 5.94 4.00
C ASP A 172 18.38 7.34 4.00
N GLU A 173 19.72 7.41 3.96
CA GLU A 173 20.47 8.66 3.88
C GLU A 173 20.25 9.36 2.54
N GLU A 174 20.25 8.59 1.45
CA GLU A 174 20.02 9.08 0.10
C GLU A 174 18.58 9.57 -0.10
N LEU A 175 17.59 8.89 0.50
CA LEU A 175 16.19 9.34 0.50
C LEU A 175 16.01 10.69 1.20
N LYS A 176 16.69 10.90 2.34
CA LYS A 176 16.65 12.19 3.04
C LYS A 176 17.22 13.33 2.18
N LYS A 177 18.21 13.06 1.31
CA LYS A 177 18.78 14.08 0.43
C LYS A 177 17.76 14.69 -0.52
N ILE A 178 16.75 13.92 -0.96
CA ILE A 178 15.65 14.39 -1.82
C ILE A 178 14.40 14.85 -1.05
N GLY A 179 14.47 14.88 0.28
CA GLY A 179 13.34 15.28 1.14
C GLY A 179 12.30 14.20 1.41
N VAL A 180 12.60 12.93 1.08
CA VAL A 180 11.74 11.79 1.42
C VAL A 180 12.12 11.28 2.81
N ASN A 181 11.15 11.18 3.71
CA ASN A 181 11.38 10.66 5.05
C ASN A 181 11.29 9.11 5.04
N PRO A 182 12.40 8.39 5.27
CA PRO A 182 12.41 6.93 5.21
C PRO A 182 11.58 6.26 6.30
N LYS A 183 11.29 6.93 7.42
CA LYS A 183 10.46 6.35 8.48
C LYS A 183 8.97 6.34 8.13
N THR A 184 8.54 7.26 7.27
CA THR A 184 7.12 7.48 6.99
C THR A 184 6.70 7.07 5.59
N ALA A 185 7.58 7.19 4.59
CA ALA A 185 7.21 7.00 3.19
C ALA A 185 8.40 6.47 2.37
N ARG A 186 8.82 5.23 2.64
CA ARG A 186 9.79 4.55 1.78
C ARG A 186 9.15 4.28 0.41
N PRO A 187 9.85 4.58 -0.70
CA PRO A 187 9.25 4.54 -2.03
C PRO A 187 8.89 3.13 -2.48
N GLU A 188 9.57 2.08 -2.00
CA GLU A 188 9.22 0.70 -2.34
C GLU A 188 7.88 0.24 -1.74
N TRP A 189 7.38 0.90 -0.69
CA TRP A 189 6.04 0.61 -0.14
C TRP A 189 4.93 1.12 -1.06
N ALA A 190 5.24 2.02 -2.00
CA ALA A 190 4.31 2.43 -3.04
C ALA A 190 4.09 1.33 -4.10
N VAL A 191 4.94 0.30 -4.09
CA VAL A 191 4.75 -0.92 -4.88
C VAL A 191 4.10 -1.97 -3.96
N ILE A 192 2.79 -2.11 -4.10
CA ILE A 192 1.94 -2.93 -3.24
C ILE A 192 2.20 -4.41 -3.53
N SER A 193 2.64 -5.16 -2.52
CA SER A 193 2.69 -6.63 -2.55
C SER A 193 1.63 -7.27 -1.66
N LEU A 194 1.14 -6.52 -0.66
CA LEU A 194 0.10 -6.95 0.27
C LEU A 194 -0.96 -5.85 0.29
N LEU A 195 -2.17 -6.18 -0.13
CA LEU A 195 -3.29 -5.25 -0.17
C LEU A 195 -4.06 -5.33 1.15
N LEU A 196 -4.24 -4.20 1.83
CA LEU A 196 -5.07 -4.11 3.03
C LEU A 196 -6.54 -4.16 2.63
N VAL A 197 -7.31 -5.06 3.25
CA VAL A 197 -8.76 -5.14 3.07
C VAL A 197 -9.46 -4.50 4.26
N PRO A 198 -10.37 -3.54 4.04
CA PRO A 198 -11.14 -2.95 5.14
C PRO A 198 -12.08 -3.97 5.79
N SER A 199 -12.37 -3.72 7.06
CA SER A 199 -13.32 -4.54 7.83
C SER A 199 -14.72 -4.53 7.22
N VAL A 200 -15.52 -5.53 7.57
CA VAL A 200 -16.93 -5.63 7.16
C VAL A 200 -17.76 -4.45 7.68
N THR A 201 -17.37 -3.83 8.80
CA THR A 201 -18.05 -2.64 9.34
C THR A 201 -17.93 -1.41 8.44
N VAL A 202 -16.92 -1.35 7.58
CA VAL A 202 -16.71 -0.27 6.59
C VAL A 202 -17.41 -0.59 5.27
N ARG A 203 -17.79 -1.85 5.04
CA ARG A 203 -18.41 -2.37 3.82
C ARG A 203 -19.78 -3.00 4.15
N PRO A 204 -20.77 -2.20 4.55
CA PRO A 204 -22.06 -2.73 4.98
C PRO A 204 -22.85 -3.34 3.81
N SER A 205 -23.51 -4.47 4.07
CA SER A 205 -24.48 -5.08 3.15
C SER A 205 -25.86 -4.46 3.35
N ILE A 206 -26.66 -4.35 2.29
CA ILE A 206 -28.06 -3.92 2.34
C ILE A 206 -28.95 -5.11 2.01
N THR A 207 -29.94 -5.39 2.85
CA THR A 207 -31.01 -6.33 2.52
C THR A 207 -32.15 -5.60 1.83
N LEU A 208 -32.48 -6.01 0.61
CA LEU A 208 -33.64 -5.51 -0.14
C LEU A 208 -34.95 -6.07 0.43
N GLU A 209 -36.07 -5.44 0.09
CA GLU A 209 -37.42 -5.88 0.50
C GLU A 209 -37.75 -7.31 0.02
N SER A 210 -37.09 -7.77 -1.06
CA SER A 210 -37.15 -9.13 -1.59
C SER A 210 -36.40 -10.17 -0.75
N ALA A 211 -35.85 -9.79 0.41
CA ALA A 211 -34.94 -10.59 1.24
C ALA A 211 -33.59 -10.95 0.56
N GLU A 212 -33.31 -10.40 -0.62
CA GLU A 212 -32.01 -10.52 -1.29
C GLU A 212 -30.97 -9.61 -0.63
N ARG A 213 -29.75 -10.13 -0.50
CA ARG A 213 -28.60 -9.36 0.01
C ARG A 213 -27.90 -8.68 -1.16
N SER A 214 -27.81 -7.36 -1.10
CA SER A 214 -26.99 -6.54 -1.99
C SER A 214 -25.74 -6.08 -1.25
N GLU A 215 -24.57 -6.32 -1.84
CA GLU A 215 -23.29 -6.04 -1.22
C GLU A 215 -22.73 -4.69 -1.65
N ASP A 216 -21.87 -4.12 -0.81
CA ASP A 216 -21.20 -2.86 -1.11
C ASP A 216 -20.31 -2.95 -2.36
N ASP A 217 -20.23 -1.87 -3.14
CA ASP A 217 -19.42 -1.77 -4.36
C ASP A 217 -17.94 -2.12 -4.09
N LEU A 218 -17.40 -1.81 -2.92
CA LEU A 218 -16.04 -2.15 -2.54
C LEU A 218 -15.87 -3.66 -2.40
N THR A 219 -16.86 -4.36 -1.85
CA THR A 219 -16.87 -5.83 -1.76
C THR A 219 -16.87 -6.46 -3.15
N HIS A 220 -17.68 -5.93 -4.08
CA HIS A 220 -17.69 -6.40 -5.46
C HIS A 220 -16.32 -6.22 -6.14
N LYS A 221 -15.70 -5.03 -6.03
CA LYS A 221 -14.38 -4.77 -6.61
C LYS A 221 -13.26 -5.58 -5.97
N LEU A 222 -13.35 -5.84 -4.66
CA LEU A 222 -12.40 -6.72 -3.98
C LEU A 222 -12.53 -8.17 -4.45
N SER A 223 -13.76 -8.64 -4.71
CA SER A 223 -13.98 -9.98 -5.29
C SER A 223 -13.37 -10.09 -6.68
N ASP A 224 -13.55 -9.06 -7.53
CA ASP A 224 -12.90 -8.98 -8.85
C ASP A 224 -11.37 -9.05 -8.74
N ILE A 225 -10.79 -8.33 -7.78
CA ILE A 225 -9.33 -8.34 -7.53
C ILE A 225 -8.86 -9.75 -7.14
N ILE A 226 -9.59 -10.43 -6.25
CA ILE A 226 -9.22 -11.79 -5.81
C ILE A 226 -9.32 -12.79 -6.96
N ARG A 227 -10.35 -12.68 -7.82
CA ARG A 227 -10.51 -13.55 -9.00
C ARG A 227 -9.40 -13.36 -10.03
N ALA A 228 -8.88 -12.14 -10.17
CA ALA A 228 -7.84 -11.81 -11.13
C ALA A 228 -6.40 -12.06 -10.61
N ASN A 229 -6.25 -12.22 -9.29
CA ASN A 229 -4.96 -12.42 -8.61
C ASN A 229 -4.45 -13.85 -8.75
#